data_AF-A0A7S2DVG8-F1
#
_entry.id   AF-A0A7S2DVG8-F1
#
_cell.length_a   1.000
_cell.length_b   1.000
_cell.length_c   1.000
_cell.angle_alpha   90.00
_cell.angle_beta   90.00
_cell.angle_gamma   90.00
#
_symmetry.space_group_name_H-M   'P 1'
#
loop_
_entity.id
_entity.type
_entity.pdbx_description
1 polymer ?
#
loop_
_entity_poly.entity_id
_entity_poly.type
_entity_poly.pdbx_seq_one_letter_code
_entity_poly.pdbx_strand_id
1 'polypeptide(L)'
;ANIDRGSELPEYMASFARVRNLMPESVGGCKISVMESYSSTELGPMWILGMPFFRKYYTTFNVGRSRSERSLHIATASSECYPEEPESSLYRQRHKQAYRRSFNMRDFFLTGTAKKAISGEFVEI
;
A
#
# COMPACT_ATOMS: atom_id res chain seq x y z
N ALA A 1 -25.75 -14.60 5.28
CA ALA A 1 -24.43 -15.24 5.38
C ALA A 1 -23.64 -14.47 6.45
N ASN A 2 -23.39 -15.12 7.59
CA ASN A 2 -22.66 -14.52 8.71
C ASN A 2 -21.21 -14.26 8.28
N ILE A 3 -20.79 -12.99 8.28
CA ILE A 3 -19.39 -12.60 8.15
C ILE A 3 -18.86 -12.55 9.58
N ASP A 4 -18.14 -13.60 9.97
CA ASP A 4 -17.60 -13.77 11.32
C ASP A 4 -16.58 -12.71 11.70
N ARG A 5 -16.58 -12.41 13.00
CA ARG A 5 -15.68 -11.51 13.71
C ARG A 5 -14.23 -12.01 13.62
N GLY A 6 -13.33 -11.13 13.18
CA GLY A 6 -11.96 -11.09 13.69
C GLY A 6 -11.01 -12.23 13.28
N SER A 7 -10.28 -11.98 12.20
CA SER A 7 -8.83 -12.23 12.08
C SER A 7 -8.28 -13.65 12.28
N GLU A 8 -8.70 -14.60 11.45
CA GLU A 8 -7.83 -15.71 11.11
C GLU A 8 -7.51 -15.65 9.61
N LEU A 9 -6.22 -15.69 9.30
CA LEU A 9 -5.74 -15.83 7.93
C LEU A 9 -6.23 -17.18 7.42
N PRO A 10 -6.93 -17.27 6.28
CA PRO A 10 -7.29 -18.56 5.72
C PRO A 10 -6.05 -19.45 5.55
N GLU A 11 -6.17 -20.73 5.87
CA GLU A 11 -5.03 -21.66 5.93
C GLU A 11 -4.21 -21.68 4.63
N TYR A 12 -4.88 -21.59 3.49
CA TYR A 12 -4.22 -21.55 2.18
C TYR A 12 -3.35 -20.30 1.95
N MET A 13 -3.64 -19.20 2.65
CA MET A 13 -2.86 -17.96 2.59
C MET A 13 -1.72 -17.92 3.60
N ALA A 14 -1.76 -18.74 4.64
CA ALA A 14 -0.76 -18.74 5.72
C ALA A 14 0.66 -19.07 5.21
N SER A 15 0.76 -19.76 4.07
CA SER A 15 2.05 -20.12 3.44
C SER A 15 2.80 -18.92 2.87
N PHE A 16 2.10 -17.85 2.48
CA PHE A 16 2.71 -16.72 1.79
C PHE A 16 2.28 -15.35 2.32
N ALA A 17 1.38 -15.26 3.30
CA ALA A 17 0.89 -13.99 3.83
C ALA A 17 0.90 -13.95 5.37
N ARG A 18 1.22 -12.79 5.94
CA ARG A 18 1.21 -12.51 7.38
C ARG A 18 0.44 -11.21 7.69
N VAL A 19 -0.38 -11.26 8.73
CA VAL A 19 -1.03 -10.06 9.31
C VAL A 19 -0.13 -9.51 10.41
N ARG A 20 0.23 -8.24 10.30
CA ARG A 20 0.91 -7.50 11.38
C ARG A 20 -0.06 -6.52 12.02
N ASN A 21 -0.11 -6.54 13.35
CA ASN A 21 -0.79 -5.51 14.12
C ASN A 21 0.16 -4.31 14.21
N LEU A 22 -0.10 -3.27 13.42
CA LEU A 22 0.72 -2.05 13.40
C LEU A 22 0.24 -0.99 14.41
N MET A 23 -0.86 -1.25 15.13
CA MET A 23 -1.45 -0.33 16.10
C MET A 23 -1.60 -1.01 17.46
N PRO A 24 -1.33 -0.30 18.57
CA PRO A 24 -1.56 -0.81 19.91
C PRO A 24 -3.05 -1.06 20.16
N GLU A 25 -3.36 -2.15 20.87
CA GLU A 25 -4.72 -2.58 21.19
C GLU A 25 -5.36 -1.65 22.24
N SER A 26 -5.88 -0.50 21.81
CA SER A 26 -6.83 0.26 22.62
C SER A 26 -8.21 0.28 21.93
N VAL A 27 -9.20 -0.18 22.69
CA VAL A 27 -10.67 -0.17 22.46
C VAL A 27 -11.10 0.14 21.02
N GLY A 28 -11.27 -0.93 20.21
CA GLY A 28 -11.72 -0.84 18.82
C GLY A 28 -10.59 -0.64 17.81
N GLY A 29 -9.66 -1.61 17.75
CA GLY A 29 -8.46 -1.50 16.90
C GLY A 29 -8.78 -1.50 15.40
N CYS A 30 -8.48 -0.38 14.73
CA CYS A 30 -8.40 -0.33 13.27
C CYS A 30 -7.23 -1.20 12.79
N LYS A 31 -7.48 -2.06 11.79
CA LYS A 31 -6.43 -2.85 11.11
C LYS A 31 -6.14 -2.24 9.75
N ILE A 32 -4.86 -2.12 9.40
CA ILE A 32 -4.48 -1.72 8.05
C ILE A 32 -4.89 -2.82 7.06
N SER A 33 -5.39 -2.43 5.89
CA SER A 33 -5.70 -3.39 4.83
C SER A 33 -4.48 -3.65 3.94
N VAL A 34 -3.38 -4.04 4.58
CA VAL A 34 -2.12 -4.44 3.95
C VAL A 34 -1.63 -5.67 4.68
N MET A 35 -1.17 -6.66 3.92
CA MET A 35 -0.61 -7.90 4.44
C MET A 35 0.80 -8.05 3.89
N GLU A 36 1.70 -8.55 4.72
CA GLU A 36 3.05 -8.88 4.27
C GLU A 36 3.00 -10.17 3.48
N SER A 37 3.62 -10.21 2.29
CA SER A 37 3.75 -11.44 1.51
C SER A 37 5.21 -11.79 1.25
N TYR A 38 5.50 -13.09 1.28
CA TYR A 38 6.80 -13.66 0.91
C TYR A 38 6.78 -14.36 -0.45
N SER A 39 5.74 -14.13 -1.25
CA SER A 39 5.64 -14.70 -2.59
C SER A 39 6.66 -14.04 -3.54
N SER A 40 7.31 -14.85 -4.36
CA SER A 40 8.28 -14.43 -5.36
C SER A 40 7.93 -15.01 -6.73
N THR A 41 8.40 -14.33 -7.76
CA THR A 41 8.34 -14.77 -9.16
C THR A 41 9.76 -14.86 -9.72
N GLU A 42 9.92 -15.45 -10.90
CA GLU A 42 11.19 -15.43 -11.65
C GLU A 42 11.70 -14.01 -11.93
N LEU A 43 10.81 -13.01 -11.89
CA LEU A 43 11.11 -11.60 -12.13
C LEU A 43 11.36 -10.80 -10.85
N GLY A 44 11.22 -11.43 -9.66
CA GLY A 44 11.44 -10.79 -8.36
C GLY A 44 10.24 -10.88 -7.40
N PRO A 45 10.25 -10.09 -6.30
CA PRO A 45 9.19 -10.11 -5.29
C PRO A 45 7.82 -9.77 -5.86
N MET A 46 6.80 -10.53 -5.47
CA MET A 46 5.45 -10.36 -5.97
C MET A 46 4.64 -9.37 -5.11
N TRP A 47 3.94 -8.46 -5.77
CA TRP A 47 2.94 -7.60 -5.14
C TRP A 47 1.54 -8.00 -5.57
N ILE A 48 0.65 -8.19 -4.60
CA ILE A 48 -0.75 -8.50 -4.84
C ILE A 48 -1.58 -7.26 -4.51
N LEU A 49 -2.18 -6.67 -5.54
CA LEU A 49 -3.08 -5.52 -5.40
C LEU A 49 -4.53 -6.02 -5.33
N GLY A 50 -5.11 -5.94 -4.13
CA GLY A 50 -6.48 -6.39 -3.86
C GLY A 50 -7.49 -5.25 -3.77
N MET A 51 -8.59 -5.52 -3.08
CA MET A 51 -9.70 -4.58 -2.88
C MET A 51 -9.31 -3.18 -2.38
N PRO A 52 -8.33 -2.99 -1.48
CA PRO A 52 -7.93 -1.65 -1.05
C PRO A 52 -7.43 -0.77 -2.21
N PHE A 53 -6.77 -1.40 -3.18
CA PHE A 53 -6.33 -0.73 -4.39
C PHE A 53 -7.52 -0.44 -5.32
N PHE A 54 -8.33 -1.47 -5.63
CA PHE A 54 -9.46 -1.34 -6.56
C PHE A 54 -10.59 -0.42 -6.06
N ARG A 55 -10.74 -0.24 -4.73
CA ARG A 55 -11.66 0.75 -4.16
C ARG A 55 -11.24 2.20 -4.44
N LYS A 56 -9.94 2.45 -4.58
CA LYS A 56 -9.40 3.78 -4.84
C LYS A 56 -9.22 4.04 -6.33
N TYR A 57 -8.93 2.99 -7.09
CA TYR A 57 -8.58 3.09 -8.49
C TYR A 57 -9.43 2.19 -9.37
N TYR A 58 -10.13 2.80 -10.31
CA TYR A 58 -10.80 2.10 -11.39
C TYR A 58 -9.74 1.51 -12.30
N THR A 59 -9.76 0.18 -12.45
CA THR A 59 -8.71 -0.55 -13.15
C THR A 59 -9.32 -1.36 -14.29
N THR A 60 -8.85 -1.14 -15.51
CA THR A 60 -9.27 -1.90 -16.70
C THR A 60 -8.10 -2.73 -17.22
N PHE A 61 -8.37 -4.00 -17.46
CA PHE A 61 -7.39 -4.95 -18.01
C PHE A 61 -7.66 -5.11 -19.51
N ASN A 62 -6.73 -4.67 -20.33
CA ASN A 62 -6.72 -5.01 -21.74
C ASN A 62 -5.84 -6.24 -21.93
N VAL A 63 -6.43 -7.37 -22.30
CA VAL A 63 -5.71 -8.63 -22.46
C VAL A 63 -5.12 -8.79 -23.87
N GLY A 64 -5.67 -8.08 -24.86
CA GLY A 64 -5.28 -8.19 -26.26
C GLY A 64 -5.36 -9.61 -26.83
N ARG A 65 -4.78 -9.82 -28.02
CA ARG A 65 -4.60 -11.16 -28.62
C ARG A 65 -3.26 -11.79 -28.25
N SER A 66 -2.27 -10.96 -27.94
CA SER A 66 -0.89 -11.38 -27.64
C SER A 66 -0.41 -10.84 -26.29
N ARG A 67 0.66 -11.42 -25.75
CA ARG A 67 1.25 -10.95 -24.47
C ARG A 67 1.72 -9.49 -24.53
N SER A 68 2.19 -9.03 -25.68
CA SER A 68 2.67 -7.66 -25.90
C SER A 68 1.56 -6.61 -25.95
N GLU A 69 0.33 -7.02 -26.24
CA GLU A 69 -0.84 -6.13 -26.24
C GLU A 69 -1.46 -5.97 -24.85
N ARG A 70 -0.96 -6.71 -23.85
CA ARG A 70 -1.51 -6.66 -22.49
C ARG A 70 -1.16 -5.33 -21.84
N SER A 71 -2.18 -4.59 -21.44
CA SER A 71 -2.02 -3.33 -20.73
C SER A 71 -2.99 -3.22 -19.56
N LEU A 72 -2.56 -2.47 -18.56
CA LEU A 72 -3.35 -2.13 -17.38
C LEU A 72 -3.60 -0.63 -17.40
N HIS A 73 -4.86 -0.23 -17.42
CA HIS A 73 -5.28 1.16 -17.38
C HIS A 73 -5.84 1.48 -15.99
N ILE A 74 -5.32 2.53 -15.37
CA ILE A 74 -5.67 2.92 -13.99
C ILE A 74 -6.14 4.37 -14.00
N ALA A 75 -7.28 4.63 -13.36
CA ALA A 75 -7.79 5.96 -13.10
C ALA A 75 -8.30 6.04 -11.65
N THR A 76 -8.46 7.24 -11.09
CA THR A 76 -9.15 7.40 -9.80
C THR A 76 -10.59 6.91 -9.94
N ALA A 77 -11.09 6.17 -8.94
CA ALA A 77 -12.47 5.72 -8.90
C ALA A 77 -13.36 6.76 -8.20
N SER A 78 -14.53 7.01 -8.79
CA SER A 78 -15.61 7.77 -8.15
C SER A 78 -16.31 6.92 -7.06
N SER A 79 -17.25 7.54 -6.32
CA SER A 79 -18.05 6.82 -5.31
C SER A 79 -18.86 5.65 -5.89
N GLU A 80 -19.24 5.76 -7.17
CA GLU A 80 -19.98 4.75 -7.91
C GLU A 80 -19.07 3.74 -8.64
N CYS A 81 -17.75 3.77 -8.37
CA CYS A 81 -16.75 2.90 -8.98
C CYS A 81 -16.67 3.03 -10.52
N TYR A 82 -16.77 4.27 -11.02
CA TYR A 82 -16.47 4.62 -12.41
C TYR A 82 -15.16 5.42 -12.49
N PRO A 83 -14.47 5.43 -13.64
CA PRO A 83 -13.31 6.29 -13.80
C PRO A 83 -13.74 7.76 -13.66
N GLU A 84 -13.07 8.50 -12.79
CA GLU A 84 -13.25 9.95 -12.68
C GLU A 84 -12.76 10.66 -13.95
N GLU A 85 -13.33 11.83 -14.24
CA GLU A 85 -13.04 12.61 -15.44
C GLU A 85 -11.53 12.95 -15.56
N PRO A 86 -10.99 13.10 -16.78
CA PRO A 86 -9.55 13.29 -17.02
C PRO A 86 -8.89 14.49 -16.33
N GLU A 87 -9.68 15.43 -15.79
CA GLU A 87 -9.18 16.52 -14.95
C GLU A 87 -8.64 16.05 -13.59
N SER A 88 -9.16 14.94 -13.05
CA SER A 88 -8.65 14.25 -11.85
C SER A 88 -7.52 13.27 -12.20
N SER A 89 -6.61 13.70 -13.07
CA SER A 89 -5.55 12.82 -13.56
C SER A 89 -4.68 12.35 -12.39
N LEU A 90 -4.28 11.07 -12.42
CA LEU A 90 -3.24 10.54 -11.53
C LEU A 90 -1.93 11.33 -11.63
N TYR A 91 -1.77 12.09 -12.73
CA TYR A 91 -0.65 12.96 -13.03
C TYR A 91 -0.77 14.38 -12.43
N ARG A 92 -1.99 14.82 -12.08
CA ARG A 92 -2.28 16.17 -11.62
C ARG A 92 -2.56 16.15 -10.12
N GLN A 93 -1.49 15.97 -9.36
CA GLN A 93 -1.25 16.67 -8.09
C GLN A 93 0.16 16.37 -7.54
N ARG A 94 1.21 16.65 -8.33
CA ARG A 94 2.42 17.25 -7.75
C ARG A 94 2.10 18.70 -7.37
N HIS A 95 1.13 18.93 -6.48
CA HIS A 95 1.22 20.16 -5.70
C HIS A 95 2.49 20.02 -4.88
N LYS A 96 3.42 20.95 -5.12
CA LYS A 96 4.60 21.22 -4.33
C LYS A 96 4.21 21.61 -2.89
N GLN A 97 3.59 20.70 -2.16
CA GLN A 97 3.70 20.68 -0.72
C GLN A 97 4.52 19.44 -0.44
N ALA A 98 5.85 19.63 -0.49
CA ALA A 98 6.72 18.80 0.31
C ALA A 98 6.09 18.82 1.71
N TYR A 99 5.46 17.71 2.09
CA TYR A 99 5.00 17.52 3.46
C TYR A 99 6.27 17.56 4.29
N ARG A 100 6.68 18.76 4.71
CA ARG A 100 7.67 18.95 5.76
C ARG A 100 6.95 18.54 7.04
N ARG A 101 6.76 17.24 7.20
CA ARG A 101 6.33 16.66 8.47
C ARG A 101 7.47 16.96 9.43
N SER A 102 7.26 17.93 10.30
CA SER A 102 8.13 18.12 11.45
C SER A 102 7.93 16.89 12.33
N PHE A 103 8.85 15.95 12.21
CA PHE A 103 8.93 14.82 13.12
C PHE A 103 9.80 15.24 14.28
N ASN A 104 9.30 15.13 15.50
CA ASN A 104 10.16 15.21 16.66
C ASN A 104 10.89 13.88 16.79
N MET A 105 12.21 13.89 16.67
CA MET A 105 13.02 12.66 16.76
C MET A 105 12.88 11.97 18.13
N ARG A 106 12.36 12.65 19.15
CA ARG A 106 12.05 12.05 20.46
C ARG A 106 10.87 11.09 20.41
N ASP A 107 9.99 11.22 19.41
CA ASP A 107 8.80 10.38 19.27
C ASP A 107 9.11 9.07 18.54
N PHE A 108 10.34 8.90 18.06
CA PHE A 108 10.82 7.69 17.39
C PHE A 108 11.79 6.92 18.27
N PHE A 109 11.52 5.63 18.46
CA PHE A 109 12.51 4.72 19.03
C PHE A 109 13.59 4.42 17.99
N LEU A 110 14.69 5.17 18.06
CA LEU A 110 15.86 4.96 17.22
C LEU A 110 16.88 4.07 17.93
N THR A 111 17.35 3.04 17.25
CA THR A 111 18.48 2.22 17.70
C THR A 111 19.75 3.08 17.82
N GLY A 112 20.71 2.67 18.65
CA GLY A 112 21.97 3.42 18.82
C GLY A 112 22.73 3.65 17.50
N THR A 113 22.64 2.70 16.57
CA THR A 113 23.21 2.80 15.22
C THR A 113 22.49 3.84 14.36
N ALA A 114 21.15 3.86 14.39
CA ALA A 114 20.36 4.85 13.67
C ALA A 114 20.60 6.28 14.18
N LYS A 115 20.77 6.44 15.50
CA LYS A 115 21.16 7.75 16.09
C LYS A 115 22.52 8.23 15.58
N LYS A 116 23.52 7.33 15.51
CA LYS A 116 24.86 7.67 14.97
C LYS A 116 24.84 8.02 13.49
N ALA A 117 24.01 7.34 12.70
CA ALA A 117 23.86 7.60 11.27
C ALA A 117 23.20 8.96 10.98
N ILE A 118 22.26 9.39 11.82
CA ILE A 118 21.60 10.71 11.69
C ILE A 118 22.50 11.85 12.18
N SER A 119 23.39 11.60 13.14
CA SER A 119 24.36 12.61 13.61
C SER A 119 25.61 12.75 12.74
N GLY A 120 25.85 11.81 11.82
CA GLY A 120 26.88 11.94 10.78
C GLY A 120 26.29 12.66 9.57
N GLU A 121 27.11 13.48 8.89
CA GLU A 121 26.79 14.25 7.68
C GLU A 121 26.34 13.41 6.46
N PHE A 122 25.30 12.60 6.58
CA PHE A 122 24.70 11.82 5.48
C PHE A 122 23.19 12.04 5.40
N VAL A 123 22.77 13.30 5.47
CA VAL A 123 21.44 13.72 5.02
C VAL A 123 21.58 15.01 4.22
N GLU A 124 22.07 14.91 2.98
CA GLU A 124 21.69 15.86 1.94
C GLU A 124 20.33 15.41 1.37
N ILE A 125 19.35 16.32 1.40
CA ILE A 125 18.04 16.19 0.77
C ILE A 125 18.06 17.01 -0.51
#